data_AF-A0A7U9QYM9-F1
#
_entry.id   AF-A0A7U9QYM9-F1
#
_cell.length_a   1.000
_cell.length_b   1.000
_cell.length_c   1.000
_cell.angle_alpha   90.00
_cell.angle_beta   90.00
_cell.angle_gamma   90.00
#
_symmetry.space_group_name_H-M   'P 1'
#
loop_
_entity.id
_entity.type
_entity.pdbx_description
1 polymer ?
#
loop_
_entity_poly.entity_id
_entity_poly.type
_entity_poly.pdbx_seq_one_letter_code
_entity_poly.pdbx_strand_id
1 'polypeptide(L)'
;MSGSIYRKHSNIYMKFTRQPAPQPYPRSMRLFSAALYFICLLLLAGALTACGQETNPNSGVSAEKAQPENPEDSSGISQTTDTPSPGDSPASQEILPPENASLDSTLSENAPSENNNADDLKNKFGEDCITNQTFEVEFSQYEGKVYFVPFAPSQDNPDFHIQLIQDGKVLAEIPQYIPEYLAGETFSSLDAVSFYDINYDGTTDILLIETYGSTSFAAVYYGERSEYYEKNFFPQETLSENLTRQIQPLTVSEIRSFLSYGKKNGDFSNYQEAYLAISRLCTMEDPNATDLRFNLIYFDDDEIPELVTGVNGYYMSLYTFQDKTAYRLMDHWGYGAMGNAGYEYSPKKNSLRNYNADYAGAIVYTTYMAIDSQHFLETIAQIETFNFDDVNGNGVPDEEENDSVGNYSISYLEGEEITDEEWNAYEAGEYVFIETVMSLEELMAELQ
;
A
#
# COMPACT_ATOMS: atom_id res chain seq x y z
N MET A 1 42.80 35.17 14.40
CA MET A 1 43.30 33.88 13.88
C MET A 1 42.08 33.00 13.67
N SER A 2 41.77 32.68 12.41
CA SER A 2 40.60 31.87 12.04
C SER A 2 41.12 30.61 11.37
N GLY A 3 40.72 29.44 11.87
CA GLY A 3 41.13 28.14 11.35
C GLY A 3 40.03 27.57 10.45
N SER A 4 40.22 27.66 9.14
CA SER A 4 39.44 26.87 8.18
C SER A 4 39.98 25.45 8.15
N ILE A 5 39.10 24.47 8.37
CA ILE A 5 39.38 23.06 8.07
C ILE A 5 38.35 22.61 7.04
N TYR A 6 38.77 22.55 5.78
CA TYR A 6 38.00 21.90 4.72
C TYR A 6 37.98 20.38 4.98
N ARG A 7 36.80 19.81 5.26
CA ARG A 7 36.59 18.37 5.00
C ARG A 7 36.53 18.15 3.49
N LYS A 8 37.25 17.15 3.02
CA LYS A 8 37.44 16.83 1.61
C LYS A 8 36.49 15.70 1.24
N HIS A 9 35.35 16.01 0.62
CA HIS A 9 34.47 14.99 0.07
C HIS A 9 35.15 14.30 -1.12
N SER A 10 35.29 12.99 -1.06
CA SER A 10 35.81 12.15 -2.14
C SER A 10 34.66 11.54 -2.92
N ASN A 11 33.96 12.33 -3.75
CA ASN A 11 32.90 11.81 -4.61
C ASN A 11 33.51 10.95 -5.74
N ILE A 12 33.48 9.63 -5.58
CA ILE A 12 33.76 8.69 -6.68
C ILE A 12 32.48 8.55 -7.52
N TYR A 13 32.31 9.44 -8.50
CA TYR A 13 31.27 9.27 -9.52
C TYR A 13 31.68 8.17 -10.52
N MET A 14 31.04 7.00 -10.46
CA MET A 14 31.03 6.09 -11.61
C MET A 14 30.31 6.75 -12.79
N LYS A 15 31.08 7.15 -13.80
CA LYS A 15 30.53 7.66 -15.06
C LYS A 15 30.03 6.52 -15.94
N PHE A 16 28.74 6.18 -15.81
CA PHE A 16 28.04 5.44 -16.86
C PHE A 16 27.93 6.31 -18.12
N THR A 17 28.81 6.09 -19.09
CA THR A 17 28.70 6.67 -20.43
C THR A 17 27.50 6.04 -21.15
N ARG A 18 26.36 6.74 -21.13
CA ARG A 18 25.15 6.31 -21.85
C ARG A 18 25.44 6.14 -23.34
N GLN A 19 25.16 4.95 -23.87
CA GLN A 19 24.97 4.77 -25.32
C GLN A 19 23.71 5.53 -25.77
N PRO A 20 23.65 6.01 -27.03
CA PRO A 20 22.47 6.67 -27.56
C PRO A 20 21.29 5.70 -27.67
N ALA A 21 20.09 6.20 -27.37
CA ALA A 21 18.87 5.39 -27.34
C ALA A 21 18.57 4.74 -28.72
N PRO A 22 18.14 3.46 -28.75
CA PRO A 22 17.65 2.85 -29.98
C PRO A 22 16.33 3.49 -30.42
N GLN A 23 16.19 3.70 -31.73
CA GLN A 23 14.98 4.25 -32.36
C GLN A 23 13.77 3.32 -32.14
N PRO A 24 12.53 3.86 -32.04
CA PRO A 24 11.35 3.07 -31.72
C PRO A 24 10.98 2.07 -32.82
N TYR A 25 10.85 0.79 -32.45
CA TYR A 25 10.42 -0.28 -33.34
C TYR A 25 8.90 -0.23 -33.61
N PRO A 26 8.44 -0.56 -34.83
CA PRO A 26 7.02 -0.46 -35.21
C PRO A 26 6.12 -1.51 -34.53
N ARG A 27 4.84 -1.15 -34.34
CA ARG A 27 3.82 -1.85 -33.52
C ARG A 27 3.47 -3.31 -33.88
N SER A 28 4.05 -3.92 -34.92
CA SER A 28 3.62 -5.22 -35.46
C SER A 28 4.24 -6.48 -34.82
N MET A 29 5.12 -6.38 -33.81
CA MET A 29 5.77 -7.54 -33.18
C MET A 29 5.32 -7.88 -31.74
N ARG A 30 4.31 -7.20 -31.17
CA ARG A 30 3.85 -7.45 -29.79
C ARG A 30 3.19 -8.83 -29.54
N LEU A 31 2.89 -9.60 -30.58
CA LEU A 31 2.24 -10.91 -30.48
C LEU A 31 3.19 -12.11 -30.36
N PHE A 32 4.51 -11.93 -30.58
CA PHE A 32 5.47 -13.04 -30.53
C PHE A 32 6.30 -13.11 -29.23
N SER A 33 6.34 -12.05 -28.41
CA SER A 33 7.09 -12.07 -27.14
C SER A 33 6.33 -12.82 -26.02
N ALA A 34 5.02 -12.61 -25.89
CA ALA A 34 4.22 -13.23 -24.83
C ALA A 34 4.20 -14.78 -24.92
N ALA A 35 4.18 -15.33 -26.14
CA ALA A 35 4.21 -16.77 -26.36
C ALA A 35 5.56 -17.41 -25.97
N LEU A 36 6.67 -16.66 -26.00
CA LEU A 36 7.99 -17.18 -25.67
C LEU A 36 8.20 -17.33 -24.16
N TYR A 37 7.72 -16.35 -23.37
CA TYR A 37 7.76 -16.41 -21.91
C TYR A 37 6.96 -17.58 -21.33
N PHE A 38 5.79 -17.88 -21.91
CA PHE A 38 4.96 -19.01 -21.47
C PHE A 38 5.61 -20.39 -21.72
N ILE A 39 6.44 -20.51 -22.76
CA ILE A 39 7.15 -21.76 -23.08
C ILE A 39 8.36 -21.96 -22.15
N CYS A 40 9.05 -20.89 -21.74
CA CYS A 40 10.15 -20.98 -20.77
C CYS A 40 9.69 -21.44 -19.38
N LEU A 41 8.52 -20.97 -18.90
CA LEU A 41 7.95 -21.41 -17.62
C LEU A 41 7.61 -22.91 -17.58
N LEU A 42 7.09 -23.46 -18.69
CA LEU A 42 6.74 -24.88 -18.78
C LEU A 42 7.95 -25.82 -18.87
N LEU A 43 9.09 -25.33 -19.37
CA LEU A 43 10.32 -26.14 -19.46
C LEU A 43 11.08 -26.26 -18.14
N LEU A 44 10.97 -25.28 -17.23
CA LEU A 44 11.57 -25.34 -15.90
C LEU A 44 10.80 -26.26 -14.94
N ALA A 45 9.47 -26.30 -15.01
CA ALA A 45 8.66 -27.21 -14.20
C ALA A 45 8.87 -28.70 -14.56
N GLY A 46 9.31 -29.00 -15.79
CA GLY A 46 9.53 -30.37 -16.29
C GLY A 46 10.85 -31.02 -15.88
N ALA A 47 11.80 -30.26 -15.31
CA ALA A 47 13.15 -30.75 -15.02
C ALA A 47 13.34 -31.36 -13.61
N LEU A 48 12.40 -31.13 -12.68
CA LEU A 48 12.54 -31.50 -11.27
C LEU A 48 11.92 -32.87 -10.88
N THR A 49 11.49 -33.68 -11.84
CA THR A 49 10.85 -35.00 -11.57
C THR A 49 11.59 -36.20 -12.18
N ALA A 50 12.89 -36.09 -12.47
CA ALA A 50 13.65 -37.13 -13.16
C ALA A 50 15.07 -37.40 -12.62
N CYS A 51 15.22 -37.75 -11.34
CA CYS A 51 16.35 -38.55 -10.84
C CYS A 51 16.03 -39.14 -9.44
N GLY A 52 15.61 -40.41 -9.36
CA GLY A 52 15.07 -40.96 -8.11
C GLY A 52 14.86 -42.49 -8.05
N GLN A 53 15.73 -43.27 -8.68
CA GLN A 53 15.90 -44.72 -8.47
C GLN A 53 17.41 -45.01 -8.45
N GLU A 54 17.97 -45.93 -7.66
CA GLU A 54 17.43 -46.83 -6.65
C GLU A 54 18.62 -47.34 -5.79
N THR A 55 18.41 -47.75 -4.54
CA THR A 55 19.06 -48.95 -3.95
C THR A 55 18.55 -49.24 -2.54
N ASN A 56 17.79 -50.33 -2.41
CA ASN A 56 17.56 -51.05 -1.15
C ASN A 56 18.30 -52.40 -1.24
N PRO A 57 18.88 -52.91 -0.15
CA PRO A 57 18.24 -54.02 0.59
C PRO A 57 18.51 -53.91 2.12
N ASN A 58 17.83 -54.56 3.07
CA ASN A 58 16.82 -55.62 3.24
C ASN A 58 16.09 -55.27 4.56
N SER A 59 14.91 -55.72 5.00
CA SER A 59 13.98 -56.84 4.74
C SER A 59 12.71 -56.56 5.57
N GLY A 60 11.48 -57.00 5.28
CA GLY A 60 10.93 -57.82 4.21
C GLY A 60 9.52 -58.33 4.61
N VAL A 61 8.74 -58.85 3.66
CA VAL A 61 7.40 -59.50 3.84
C VAL A 61 6.28 -58.48 4.21
N SER A 62 5.42 -58.01 3.28
CA SER A 62 4.29 -58.70 2.59
C SER A 62 3.21 -59.19 3.57
N ALA A 63 1.88 -59.08 3.38
CA ALA A 63 0.98 -58.39 2.44
C ALA A 63 -0.42 -58.30 3.16
N GLU A 64 -1.56 -57.84 2.64
CA GLU A 64 -1.96 -57.41 1.29
C GLU A 64 -3.13 -56.37 1.38
N LYS A 65 -3.97 -56.23 0.35
CA LYS A 65 -5.13 -55.32 0.28
C LYS A 65 -6.45 -55.97 0.73
N ALA A 66 -7.37 -55.16 1.27
CA ALA A 66 -8.78 -55.15 0.85
C ALA A 66 -9.52 -53.86 1.29
N GLN A 67 -9.99 -53.07 0.32
CA GLN A 67 -11.22 -52.26 0.42
C GLN A 67 -12.41 -53.22 0.13
N PRO A 68 -13.68 -52.94 0.52
CA PRO A 68 -14.40 -51.74 0.05
C PRO A 68 -15.51 -51.14 0.97
N GLU A 69 -16.00 -49.98 0.51
CA GLU A 69 -17.41 -49.48 0.51
C GLU A 69 -18.24 -49.25 1.80
N ASN A 70 -18.92 -48.09 1.77
CA ASN A 70 -20.03 -47.61 2.62
C ASN A 70 -21.36 -48.28 2.18
N PRO A 71 -22.43 -48.35 3.02
CA PRO A 71 -23.43 -47.25 3.03
C PRO A 71 -24.28 -47.04 4.32
N GLU A 72 -25.02 -45.92 4.35
CA GLU A 72 -26.42 -45.65 4.81
C GLU A 72 -27.08 -46.56 5.91
N ASP A 73 -27.90 -46.12 6.88
CA ASP A 73 -29.04 -45.18 6.79
C ASP A 73 -29.72 -44.90 8.17
N SER A 74 -30.56 -43.84 8.22
CA SER A 74 -31.84 -43.66 8.96
C SER A 74 -32.07 -44.09 10.44
N SER A 75 -32.39 -43.11 11.30
CA SER A 75 -33.64 -42.97 12.12
C SER A 75 -33.44 -41.98 13.30
N GLY A 76 -34.40 -41.22 13.84
CA GLY A 76 -35.79 -40.92 13.46
C GLY A 76 -36.67 -40.52 14.69
N ILE A 77 -37.55 -39.49 14.55
CA ILE A 77 -38.79 -39.23 15.35
C ILE A 77 -38.60 -38.60 16.77
N SER A 78 -38.84 -37.29 16.98
CA SER A 78 -40.10 -36.60 17.47
C SER A 78 -40.31 -36.59 19.01
N GLN A 79 -41.03 -35.70 19.71
CA GLN A 79 -41.67 -34.37 19.46
C GLN A 79 -42.12 -33.78 20.84
N THR A 80 -41.94 -32.46 21.09
CA THR A 80 -42.83 -31.51 21.86
C THR A 80 -43.31 -31.86 23.32
N THR A 81 -43.89 -31.01 24.19
CA THR A 81 -44.49 -29.64 24.18
C THR A 81 -44.31 -28.90 25.55
N ASP A 82 -44.74 -27.63 25.59
CA ASP A 82 -45.46 -26.89 26.68
C ASP A 82 -44.75 -26.05 27.79
N THR A 83 -45.17 -24.78 27.82
CA THR A 83 -45.00 -23.74 28.86
C THR A 83 -46.22 -23.72 29.81
N PRO A 84 -46.14 -23.13 31.03
CA PRO A 84 -46.70 -21.77 31.20
C PRO A 84 -46.03 -20.86 32.28
N SER A 85 -46.40 -19.58 32.29
CA SER A 85 -46.11 -18.54 33.31
C SER A 85 -47.45 -17.96 33.83
N PRO A 86 -47.58 -17.30 35.02
CA PRO A 86 -47.22 -15.87 35.20
C PRO A 86 -46.89 -15.39 36.65
N GLY A 87 -46.56 -14.10 36.87
CA GLY A 87 -46.81 -13.42 38.17
C GLY A 87 -45.99 -12.17 38.57
N ASP A 88 -46.57 -10.98 38.34
CA ASP A 88 -46.48 -9.70 39.09
C ASP A 88 -45.21 -8.79 39.15
N SER A 89 -45.51 -7.48 39.21
CA SER A 89 -44.65 -6.27 39.22
C SER A 89 -45.25 -5.25 40.23
N PRO A 90 -44.59 -4.13 40.65
CA PRO A 90 -44.76 -2.86 39.89
C PRO A 90 -43.69 -1.73 40.04
N ALA A 91 -43.48 -0.96 38.95
CA ALA A 91 -43.36 0.52 38.83
C ALA A 91 -42.34 1.35 39.68
N SER A 92 -41.87 2.56 39.31
CA SER A 92 -42.36 3.58 38.35
C SER A 92 -41.25 4.55 37.88
N GLN A 93 -41.41 5.13 36.68
CA GLN A 93 -40.95 6.48 36.21
C GLN A 93 -39.43 6.74 36.09
N GLU A 94 -38.93 7.56 35.16
CA GLU A 94 -39.53 8.73 34.49
C GLU A 94 -39.13 8.83 32.98
N ILE A 95 -39.88 9.60 32.18
CA ILE A 95 -39.65 9.78 30.72
C ILE A 95 -39.44 11.27 30.42
N LEU A 96 -38.36 11.64 29.72
CA LEU A 96 -38.27 12.87 28.92
C LEU A 96 -37.45 12.62 27.62
N PRO A 97 -37.82 13.23 26.48
CA PRO A 97 -37.16 13.02 25.18
C PRO A 97 -36.20 14.17 24.79
N PRO A 98 -35.23 13.92 23.90
CA PRO A 98 -34.79 14.90 22.90
C PRO A 98 -35.67 14.71 21.63
N GLU A 99 -36.56 15.64 21.30
CA GLU A 99 -36.29 16.88 20.55
C GLU A 99 -35.80 16.67 19.11
N ASN A 100 -36.48 17.36 18.18
CA ASN A 100 -36.21 17.31 16.76
C ASN A 100 -34.81 17.87 16.47
N ALA A 101 -33.87 17.00 16.12
CA ALA A 101 -32.79 17.41 15.22
C ALA A 101 -33.43 17.64 13.84
N SER A 102 -33.65 18.91 13.51
CA SER A 102 -33.95 19.35 12.14
C SER A 102 -32.93 18.78 11.18
N LEU A 103 -33.34 18.44 9.95
CA LEU A 103 -32.41 18.20 8.86
C LEU A 103 -31.54 19.45 8.70
N ASP A 104 -30.30 19.38 9.18
CA ASP A 104 -29.30 20.36 8.84
C ASP A 104 -28.74 19.96 7.48
N SER A 105 -29.02 20.80 6.48
CA SER A 105 -28.43 20.68 5.16
C SER A 105 -26.99 21.18 5.24
N THR A 106 -26.11 20.34 5.79
CA THR A 106 -24.69 20.67 5.97
C THR A 106 -24.01 20.81 4.61
N LEU A 107 -23.88 22.08 4.21
CA LEU A 107 -23.11 22.55 3.08
C LEU A 107 -21.67 22.04 3.15
N SER A 108 -20.99 22.06 2.00
CA SER A 108 -19.57 21.69 1.88
C SER A 108 -18.69 22.47 2.86
N GLU A 109 -18.29 21.84 3.98
CA GLU A 109 -17.27 22.37 4.89
C GLU A 109 -15.85 22.11 4.36
N ASN A 110 -15.64 22.57 3.14
CA ASN A 110 -14.39 23.11 2.62
C ASN A 110 -14.66 24.10 1.46
N ALA A 111 -15.80 24.79 1.48
CA ALA A 111 -16.22 25.69 0.40
C ALA A 111 -15.15 26.76 0.13
N PRO A 112 -14.52 26.80 -1.06
CA PRO A 112 -13.73 27.95 -1.46
C PRO A 112 -14.66 29.16 -1.62
N SER A 113 -14.10 30.35 -1.37
CA SER A 113 -14.84 31.61 -1.20
C SER A 113 -15.99 31.83 -2.20
N GLU A 114 -17.20 32.01 -1.66
CA GLU A 114 -18.38 32.46 -2.42
C GLU A 114 -18.11 33.84 -3.07
N ASN A 115 -17.79 33.86 -4.37
CA ASN A 115 -18.17 34.91 -5.35
C ASN A 115 -17.61 34.68 -6.77
N ASN A 116 -17.50 33.43 -7.23
CA ASN A 116 -17.33 33.18 -8.66
C ASN A 116 -18.73 33.10 -9.29
N ASN A 117 -19.17 34.14 -10.00
CA ASN A 117 -20.42 34.08 -10.76
C ASN A 117 -20.32 32.94 -11.79
N ALA A 118 -21.39 32.18 -12.01
CA ALA A 118 -21.41 31.11 -13.00
C ALA A 118 -21.08 31.63 -14.41
N ASP A 119 -21.52 32.86 -14.74
CA ASP A 119 -21.16 33.52 -15.99
C ASP A 119 -19.63 33.81 -16.07
N ASP A 120 -18.98 34.19 -14.97
CA ASP A 120 -17.54 34.47 -14.94
C ASP A 120 -16.71 33.20 -15.13
N LEU A 121 -17.14 32.08 -14.52
CA LEU A 121 -16.51 30.78 -14.73
C LEU A 121 -16.68 30.29 -16.19
N LYS A 122 -17.87 30.44 -16.78
CA LYS A 122 -18.13 30.13 -18.19
C LYS A 122 -17.32 31.04 -19.13
N ASN A 123 -17.25 32.33 -18.86
CA ASN A 123 -16.42 33.28 -19.62
C ASN A 123 -14.91 32.94 -19.53
N LYS A 124 -14.46 32.35 -18.42
CA LYS A 124 -13.06 31.99 -18.17
C LYS A 124 -12.66 30.63 -18.75
N PHE A 125 -13.54 29.63 -18.66
CA PHE A 125 -13.22 28.23 -18.96
C PHE A 125 -13.99 27.64 -20.14
N GLY A 126 -15.14 28.21 -20.52
CA GLY A 126 -16.02 27.73 -21.59
C GLY A 126 -17.42 27.36 -21.11
N GLU A 127 -18.37 27.26 -22.04
CA GLU A 127 -19.78 26.97 -21.72
C GLU A 127 -20.00 25.58 -21.11
N ASP A 128 -19.15 24.62 -21.44
CA ASP A 128 -19.21 23.22 -20.99
C ASP A 128 -18.71 23.02 -19.54
N CYS A 129 -18.15 24.07 -18.92
CA CYS A 129 -17.69 24.08 -17.53
C CYS A 129 -18.85 23.78 -16.55
N ILE A 130 -18.70 22.76 -15.71
CA ILE A 130 -19.65 22.43 -14.63
C ILE A 130 -19.36 23.37 -13.45
N THR A 131 -19.90 24.59 -13.56
CA THR A 131 -19.56 25.73 -12.70
C THR A 131 -19.82 25.49 -11.21
N ASN A 132 -20.84 24.71 -10.85
CA ASN A 132 -21.16 24.36 -9.46
C ASN A 132 -20.25 23.28 -8.86
N GLN A 133 -19.37 22.66 -9.67
CA GLN A 133 -18.31 21.74 -9.24
C GLN A 133 -16.91 22.27 -9.61
N THR A 134 -16.79 23.56 -9.92
CA THR A 134 -15.52 24.21 -10.27
C THR A 134 -14.97 24.94 -9.06
N PHE A 135 -13.76 24.56 -8.63
CA PHE A 135 -13.19 25.00 -7.36
C PHE A 135 -11.79 25.58 -7.53
N GLU A 136 -11.46 26.60 -6.72
CA GLU A 136 -10.09 27.09 -6.58
C GLU A 136 -9.47 26.44 -5.34
N VAL A 137 -8.42 25.64 -5.52
CA VAL A 137 -7.89 24.69 -4.52
C VAL A 137 -6.38 24.88 -4.36
N GLU A 138 -5.87 24.73 -3.14
CA GLU A 138 -4.43 24.62 -2.86
C GLU A 138 -4.08 23.13 -2.74
N PHE A 139 -3.65 22.54 -3.85
CA PHE A 139 -3.17 21.16 -3.92
C PHE A 139 -1.70 21.12 -3.47
N SER A 140 -1.34 20.22 -2.54
CA SER A 140 0.02 20.17 -1.96
C SER A 140 1.15 19.88 -2.95
N GLN A 141 0.83 19.33 -4.12
CA GLN A 141 1.77 19.14 -5.23
C GLN A 141 2.10 20.46 -5.94
N TYR A 142 1.21 21.45 -5.93
CA TYR A 142 1.30 22.67 -6.75
C TYR A 142 1.69 23.91 -5.92
N GLU A 143 2.37 24.86 -6.56
CA GLU A 143 2.66 26.14 -5.89
C GLU A 143 1.48 27.09 -6.03
N GLY A 144 0.87 27.43 -4.90
CA GLY A 144 -0.30 28.31 -4.85
C GLY A 144 -1.56 27.66 -5.40
N LYS A 145 -2.55 28.50 -5.70
CA LYS A 145 -3.90 28.07 -6.05
C LYS A 145 -4.02 27.58 -7.49
N VAL A 146 -4.77 26.51 -7.68
CA VAL A 146 -5.10 25.89 -8.97
C VAL A 146 -6.61 25.75 -9.08
N TYR A 147 -7.17 25.97 -10.27
CA TYR A 147 -8.57 25.67 -10.53
C TYR A 147 -8.73 24.21 -10.92
N PHE A 148 -9.55 23.48 -10.16
CA PHE A 148 -10.14 22.22 -10.56
C PHE A 148 -11.37 22.54 -11.43
N VAL A 149 -11.33 22.18 -12.71
CA VAL A 149 -12.38 22.53 -13.69
C VAL A 149 -12.91 21.26 -14.37
N PRO A 150 -14.07 20.74 -13.92
CA PRO A 150 -14.80 19.69 -14.63
C PRO A 150 -15.57 20.25 -15.83
N PHE A 151 -15.54 19.52 -16.95
CA PHE A 151 -16.22 19.84 -18.19
C PHE A 151 -17.21 18.73 -18.57
N ALA A 152 -18.45 19.11 -18.85
CA ALA A 152 -19.47 18.19 -19.34
C ALA A 152 -19.22 17.80 -20.81
N PRO A 153 -19.70 16.62 -21.25
CA PRO A 153 -19.76 16.24 -22.66
C PRO A 153 -20.38 17.32 -23.57
N SER A 154 -19.71 17.62 -24.67
CA SER A 154 -20.16 18.57 -25.70
C SER A 154 -19.92 18.05 -27.12
N GLN A 155 -20.16 18.89 -28.13
CA GLN A 155 -19.96 18.48 -29.53
C GLN A 155 -18.48 18.40 -29.92
N ASP A 156 -17.63 19.20 -29.27
CA ASP A 156 -16.20 19.28 -29.56
C ASP A 156 -15.37 18.29 -28.71
N ASN A 157 -15.83 17.98 -27.49
CA ASN A 157 -15.33 16.86 -26.68
C ASN A 157 -16.50 16.02 -26.14
N PRO A 158 -16.74 14.79 -26.64
CA PRO A 158 -17.89 13.98 -26.24
C PRO A 158 -17.77 13.36 -24.84
N ASP A 159 -16.60 13.48 -24.20
CA ASP A 159 -16.28 12.82 -22.94
C ASP A 159 -16.21 13.82 -21.77
N PHE A 160 -16.71 13.40 -20.61
CA PHE A 160 -16.47 14.11 -19.35
C PHE A 160 -14.98 14.10 -19.04
N HIS A 161 -14.43 15.25 -18.66
CA HIS A 161 -13.01 15.39 -18.34
C HIS A 161 -12.79 16.52 -17.34
N ILE A 162 -11.66 16.50 -16.65
CA ILE A 162 -11.32 17.44 -15.57
C ILE A 162 -9.92 17.98 -15.80
N GLN A 163 -9.79 19.31 -15.87
CA GLN A 163 -8.50 19.97 -16.01
C GLN A 163 -8.10 20.71 -14.74
N LEU A 164 -6.80 20.67 -14.44
CA LEU A 164 -6.16 21.51 -13.44
C LEU A 164 -5.56 22.73 -14.14
N ILE A 165 -6.07 23.93 -13.85
CA ILE A 165 -5.74 25.16 -14.58
C ILE A 165 -5.18 26.23 -13.64
N GLN A 166 -4.01 26.78 -13.97
CA GLN A 166 -3.39 27.89 -13.26
C GLN A 166 -2.91 28.94 -14.27
N ASP A 167 -3.13 30.23 -13.97
CA ASP A 167 -2.75 31.37 -14.84
C ASP A 167 -3.20 31.24 -16.31
N GLY A 168 -4.34 30.59 -16.55
CA GLY A 168 -4.91 30.34 -17.88
C GLY A 168 -4.22 29.22 -18.68
N LYS A 169 -3.31 28.46 -18.04
CA LYS A 169 -2.64 27.29 -18.62
C LYS A 169 -3.16 26.01 -17.96
N VAL A 170 -3.50 25.02 -18.78
CA VAL A 170 -3.71 23.64 -18.30
C VAL A 170 -2.37 23.09 -17.78
N LEU A 171 -2.36 22.68 -16.52
CA LEU A 171 -1.22 22.05 -15.87
C LEU A 171 -1.24 20.54 -16.05
N ALA A 172 -2.41 19.93 -15.82
CA ALA A 172 -2.67 18.51 -15.95
C ALA A 172 -4.16 18.26 -16.27
N GLU A 173 -4.47 17.04 -16.70
CA GLU A 173 -5.83 16.52 -16.84
C GLU A 173 -5.94 15.30 -15.90
N ILE A 174 -7.00 15.21 -15.11
CA ILE A 174 -7.19 14.07 -14.21
C ILE A 174 -7.53 12.86 -15.08
N PRO A 175 -6.81 11.73 -14.98
CA PRO A 175 -7.14 10.53 -15.76
C PRO A 175 -8.54 10.05 -15.41
N GLN A 176 -9.37 9.77 -16.40
CA GLN A 176 -10.74 9.31 -16.18
C GLN A 176 -10.76 7.84 -15.73
N TYR A 177 -11.40 7.58 -14.59
CA TYR A 177 -11.77 6.22 -14.15
C TYR A 177 -13.28 6.01 -14.31
N ILE A 178 -13.66 4.98 -15.07
CA ILE A 178 -15.04 4.49 -15.19
C ILE A 178 -15.00 2.98 -14.90
N PRO A 179 -15.74 2.49 -13.88
CA PRO A 179 -15.82 1.05 -13.58
C PRO A 179 -16.29 0.23 -14.80
N GLU A 180 -15.78 -1.00 -14.97
CA GLU A 180 -16.06 -1.82 -16.17
C GLU A 180 -17.57 -2.04 -16.40
N TYR A 181 -18.35 -2.13 -15.32
CA TYR A 181 -19.81 -2.30 -15.39
C TYR A 181 -20.59 -1.06 -15.86
N LEU A 182 -19.93 0.09 -16.02
CA LEU A 182 -20.46 1.34 -16.60
C LEU A 182 -19.82 1.67 -17.95
N ALA A 183 -18.97 0.80 -18.50
CA ALA A 183 -18.29 1.04 -19.76
C ALA A 183 -19.28 1.22 -20.93
N GLY A 184 -19.30 2.43 -21.50
CA GLY A 184 -20.20 2.82 -22.60
C GLY A 184 -21.53 3.43 -22.17
N GLU A 185 -21.82 3.55 -20.87
CA GLU A 185 -22.87 4.43 -20.36
C GLU A 185 -22.51 5.91 -20.58
N THR A 186 -23.51 6.78 -20.62
CA THR A 186 -23.30 8.23 -20.78
C THR A 186 -23.15 8.91 -19.43
N PHE A 187 -22.13 9.78 -19.29
CA PHE A 187 -22.03 10.71 -18.16
C PHE A 187 -23.33 11.51 -17.99
N SER A 188 -23.85 11.54 -16.77
CA SER A 188 -25.10 12.23 -16.42
C SER A 188 -24.86 13.41 -15.47
N SER A 189 -24.02 13.23 -14.46
CA SER A 189 -23.67 14.29 -13.51
C SER A 189 -22.39 14.00 -12.73
N LEU A 190 -21.74 15.09 -12.29
CA LEU A 190 -20.76 15.09 -11.21
C LEU A 190 -21.47 15.62 -9.97
N ASP A 191 -21.78 14.72 -9.04
CA ASP A 191 -22.71 14.96 -7.94
C ASP A 191 -22.00 15.59 -6.72
N ALA A 192 -20.76 15.18 -6.46
CA ALA A 192 -19.93 15.77 -5.41
C ALA A 192 -18.43 15.70 -5.76
N VAL A 193 -17.67 16.62 -5.18
CA VAL A 193 -16.21 16.67 -5.22
C VAL A 193 -15.69 16.97 -3.82
N SER A 194 -14.58 16.36 -3.44
CA SER A 194 -13.87 16.68 -2.21
C SER A 194 -12.35 16.63 -2.40
N PHE A 195 -11.66 17.48 -1.64
CA PHE A 195 -10.22 17.61 -1.62
C PHE A 195 -9.75 17.49 -0.17
N TYR A 196 -9.11 16.37 0.14
CA TYR A 196 -8.51 16.08 1.44
C TYR A 196 -7.50 14.95 1.26
N ASP A 197 -6.56 14.84 2.19
CA ASP A 197 -5.63 13.73 2.27
C ASP A 197 -6.38 12.50 2.84
N ILE A 198 -6.55 11.47 2.00
CA ILE A 198 -7.32 10.25 2.26
C ILE A 198 -6.41 9.15 2.81
N ASN A 199 -5.18 9.05 2.28
CA ASN A 199 -4.21 8.00 2.63
C ASN A 199 -3.25 8.37 3.76
N TYR A 200 -3.30 9.63 4.21
CA TYR A 200 -2.49 10.23 5.27
C TYR A 200 -1.00 10.34 4.91
N ASP A 201 -0.64 10.43 3.62
CA ASP A 201 0.74 10.61 3.17
C ASP A 201 1.20 12.08 3.13
N GLY A 202 0.32 13.03 3.50
CA GLY A 202 0.57 14.46 3.44
C GLY A 202 0.27 15.10 2.09
N THR A 203 -0.21 14.32 1.12
CA THR A 203 -0.59 14.80 -0.21
C THR A 203 -2.11 15.03 -0.30
N THR A 204 -2.54 16.04 -1.05
CA THR A 204 -3.98 16.28 -1.27
C THR A 204 -4.50 15.30 -2.32
N ASP A 205 -5.50 14.50 -1.95
CA ASP A 205 -6.21 13.58 -2.84
C ASP A 205 -7.52 14.19 -3.34
N ILE A 206 -8.15 13.49 -4.29
CA ILE A 206 -9.45 13.85 -4.86
C ILE A 206 -10.44 12.70 -4.67
N LEU A 207 -11.61 13.02 -4.12
CA LEU A 207 -12.77 12.14 -4.10
C LEU A 207 -13.88 12.75 -4.96
N LEU A 208 -14.32 12.02 -5.98
CA LEU A 208 -15.47 12.36 -6.82
C LEU A 208 -16.64 11.42 -6.51
N ILE A 209 -17.86 11.92 -6.70
CA ILE A 209 -19.05 11.10 -6.86
C ILE A 209 -19.67 11.45 -8.20
N GLU A 210 -19.70 10.48 -9.10
CA GLU A 210 -20.12 10.62 -10.49
C GLU A 210 -21.30 9.70 -10.79
N THR A 211 -22.22 10.15 -11.64
CA THR A 211 -23.33 9.32 -12.13
C THR A 211 -23.22 9.13 -13.63
N TYR A 212 -23.16 7.87 -14.06
CA TYR A 212 -23.27 7.44 -15.45
C TYR A 212 -24.58 6.66 -15.64
N GLY A 213 -25.34 7.00 -16.68
CA GLY A 213 -26.70 6.49 -16.89
C GLY A 213 -27.62 6.82 -15.70
N SER A 214 -27.92 5.82 -14.87
CA SER A 214 -28.67 5.97 -13.61
C SER A 214 -27.91 5.49 -12.38
N THR A 215 -26.60 5.30 -12.49
CA THR A 215 -25.78 4.65 -11.45
C THR A 215 -24.69 5.59 -10.98
N SER A 216 -24.73 5.93 -9.69
CA SER A 216 -23.69 6.72 -9.02
C SER A 216 -22.58 5.81 -8.50
N PHE A 217 -21.34 6.28 -8.61
CA PHE A 217 -20.15 5.63 -8.05
C PHE A 217 -19.19 6.67 -7.46
N ALA A 218 -18.31 6.22 -6.56
CA ALA A 218 -17.22 7.03 -6.03
C ALA A 218 -15.95 6.77 -6.85
N ALA A 219 -15.18 7.81 -7.14
CA ALA A 219 -13.85 7.71 -7.75
C ALA A 219 -12.83 8.41 -6.85
N VAL A 220 -11.84 7.67 -6.36
CA VAL A 220 -10.75 8.20 -5.54
C VAL A 220 -9.48 8.28 -6.38
N TYR A 221 -8.77 9.40 -6.27
CA TYR A 221 -7.49 9.62 -6.92
C TYR A 221 -6.45 10.08 -5.92
N TYR A 222 -5.37 9.31 -5.78
CA TYR A 222 -4.24 9.67 -4.93
C TYR A 222 -3.32 10.66 -5.62
N GLY A 223 -3.00 11.72 -4.90
CA GLY A 223 -2.03 12.71 -5.32
C GLY A 223 -0.61 12.18 -5.15
N GLU A 224 0.23 12.27 -6.17
CA GLU A 224 1.67 11.97 -6.01
C GLU A 224 2.50 13.26 -6.04
N ARG A 225 3.32 13.46 -5.00
CA ARG A 225 4.36 14.50 -4.97
C ARG A 225 5.72 13.91 -5.33
N SER A 226 5.94 13.66 -6.62
CA SER A 226 7.25 13.28 -7.15
C SER A 226 8.12 14.49 -7.49
N GLU A 227 9.44 14.41 -7.21
CA GLU A 227 10.44 15.32 -7.77
C GLU A 227 10.93 14.88 -9.17
N TYR A 228 10.62 13.65 -9.58
CA TYR A 228 11.14 13.01 -10.80
C TYR A 228 10.07 12.81 -11.88
N TYR A 229 8.80 12.64 -11.49
CA TYR A 229 7.66 12.49 -12.39
C TYR A 229 6.81 13.77 -12.47
N GLU A 230 5.95 13.86 -13.48
CA GLU A 230 4.99 14.95 -13.59
C GLU A 230 3.95 14.84 -12.45
N LYS A 231 3.56 15.99 -11.87
CA LYS A 231 2.59 16.08 -10.77
C LYS A 231 1.25 15.50 -11.24
N ASN A 232 0.80 14.41 -10.63
CA ASN A 232 -0.33 13.64 -11.14
C ASN A 232 -1.24 13.11 -10.04
N PHE A 233 -2.40 12.62 -10.47
CA PHE A 233 -3.43 12.00 -9.65
C PHE A 233 -3.72 10.60 -10.20
N PHE A 234 -3.63 9.57 -9.36
CA PHE A 234 -3.71 8.17 -9.78
C PHE A 234 -5.00 7.52 -9.26
N PRO A 235 -5.85 6.94 -10.13
CA PRO A 235 -7.11 6.34 -9.73
C PRO A 235 -6.87 5.11 -8.85
N GLN A 236 -7.63 5.03 -7.76
CA GLN A 236 -7.61 3.91 -6.82
C GLN A 236 -8.83 3.03 -7.08
N GLU A 237 -8.74 2.17 -8.10
CA GLU A 237 -9.90 1.41 -8.63
C GLU A 237 -10.55 0.53 -7.56
N THR A 238 -9.77 -0.30 -6.87
CA THR A 238 -10.29 -1.21 -5.81
C THR A 238 -10.98 -0.45 -4.68
N LEU A 239 -10.39 0.66 -4.22
CA LEU A 239 -10.97 1.54 -3.21
C LEU A 239 -12.30 2.14 -3.70
N SER A 240 -12.30 2.65 -4.93
CA SER A 240 -13.47 3.27 -5.58
C SER A 240 -14.66 2.31 -5.68
N GLU A 241 -14.42 1.08 -6.12
CA GLU A 241 -15.45 0.02 -6.16
C GLU A 241 -15.92 -0.39 -4.76
N ASN A 242 -14.99 -0.54 -3.82
CA ASN A 242 -15.30 -0.97 -2.46
C ASN A 242 -16.13 0.07 -1.69
N LEU A 243 -15.83 1.36 -1.85
CA LEU A 243 -16.64 2.46 -1.31
C LEU A 243 -18.04 2.48 -1.93
N THR A 244 -18.12 2.44 -3.26
CA THR A 244 -19.39 2.43 -4.02
C THR A 244 -20.32 1.28 -3.58
N ARG A 245 -19.74 0.11 -3.34
CA ARG A 245 -20.45 -1.12 -2.97
C ARG A 245 -20.93 -1.15 -1.51
N GLN A 246 -20.18 -0.55 -0.58
CA GLN A 246 -20.42 -0.71 0.85
C GLN A 246 -21.15 0.46 1.51
N ILE A 247 -21.14 1.64 0.88
CA ILE A 247 -21.61 2.88 1.51
C ILE A 247 -22.91 3.36 0.87
N GLN A 248 -23.98 3.44 1.69
CA GLN A 248 -25.30 3.90 1.28
C GLN A 248 -25.94 4.74 2.40
N PRO A 249 -26.33 6.00 2.17
CA PRO A 249 -26.25 6.73 0.89
C PRO A 249 -24.82 7.09 0.52
N LEU A 250 -24.48 6.98 -0.77
CA LEU A 250 -23.14 7.31 -1.27
C LEU A 250 -22.94 8.82 -1.26
N THR A 251 -22.25 9.34 -0.24
CA THR A 251 -21.91 10.77 -0.10
C THR A 251 -20.49 10.95 0.43
N VAL A 252 -19.88 12.10 0.17
CA VAL A 252 -18.55 12.46 0.70
C VAL A 252 -18.50 12.39 2.23
N SER A 253 -19.61 12.72 2.92
CA SER A 253 -19.68 12.65 4.38
C SER A 253 -19.71 11.21 4.87
N GLU A 254 -20.52 10.34 4.25
CA GLU A 254 -20.57 8.92 4.62
C GLU A 254 -19.27 8.18 4.29
N ILE A 255 -18.62 8.51 3.16
CA ILE A 255 -17.29 7.97 2.80
C ILE A 255 -16.25 8.31 3.86
N ARG A 256 -16.18 9.58 4.28
CA ARG A 256 -15.24 10.02 5.34
C ARG A 256 -15.60 9.44 6.71
N SER A 257 -16.88 9.39 7.06
CA SER A 257 -17.35 8.72 8.29
C SER A 257 -16.99 7.24 8.31
N PHE A 258 -17.11 6.54 7.18
CA PHE A 258 -16.77 5.13 7.07
C PHE A 258 -15.26 4.88 7.18
N LEU A 259 -14.43 5.59 6.42
CA LEU A 259 -12.98 5.36 6.38
C LEU A 259 -12.28 5.80 7.67
N SER A 260 -12.63 6.98 8.20
CA SER A 260 -11.81 7.68 9.19
C SER A 260 -12.60 8.17 10.41
N TYR A 261 -13.83 7.69 10.61
CA TYR A 261 -14.75 8.20 11.65
C TYR A 261 -14.99 9.73 11.54
N GLY A 262 -14.92 10.26 10.30
CA GLY A 262 -15.15 11.66 9.99
C GLY A 262 -13.89 12.53 10.02
N LYS A 263 -12.74 11.99 10.45
CA LYS A 263 -11.45 12.68 10.46
C LYS A 263 -10.99 13.05 9.05
N LYS A 264 -10.17 14.09 8.96
CA LYS A 264 -9.72 14.70 7.70
C LYS A 264 -8.25 15.04 7.81
N ASN A 265 -7.47 14.79 6.74
CA ASN A 265 -6.03 15.07 6.69
C ASN A 265 -5.26 14.53 7.91
N GLY A 266 -5.63 13.34 8.39
CA GLY A 266 -4.96 12.71 9.53
C GLY A 266 -5.02 13.45 10.87
N ASP A 267 -6.02 14.31 11.12
CA ASP A 267 -6.22 15.00 12.42
C ASP A 267 -6.68 14.04 13.54
N PHE A 268 -5.80 13.11 13.90
CA PHE A 268 -6.01 12.06 14.88
C PHE A 268 -5.63 12.51 16.29
N SER A 269 -6.41 12.10 17.29
CA SER A 269 -6.15 12.46 18.69
C SER A 269 -5.04 11.61 19.32
N ASN A 270 -4.84 10.40 18.81
CA ASN A 270 -3.97 9.35 19.33
C ASN A 270 -3.70 8.29 18.23
N TYR A 271 -2.80 7.34 18.50
CA TYR A 271 -2.42 6.30 17.54
C TYR A 271 -3.57 5.32 17.25
N GLN A 272 -4.46 5.07 18.22
CA GLN A 272 -5.60 4.17 18.03
C GLN A 272 -6.55 4.68 16.94
N GLU A 273 -6.91 5.98 16.97
CA GLU A 273 -7.71 6.62 15.93
C GLU A 273 -7.03 6.53 14.55
N ALA A 274 -5.72 6.76 14.50
CA ALA A 274 -4.94 6.69 13.27
C ALA A 274 -4.90 5.27 12.69
N TYR A 275 -4.56 4.27 13.50
CA TYR A 275 -4.40 2.89 13.06
C TYR A 275 -5.75 2.22 12.73
N LEU A 276 -6.84 2.61 13.39
CA LEU A 276 -8.19 2.19 12.97
C LEU A 276 -8.56 2.72 11.58
N ALA A 277 -8.19 3.96 11.26
CA ALA A 277 -8.43 4.56 9.94
C ALA A 277 -7.52 3.92 8.86
N ILE A 278 -6.22 3.79 9.13
CA ILE A 278 -5.24 3.19 8.21
C ILE A 278 -5.57 1.72 7.93
N SER A 279 -5.81 0.90 8.96
CA SER A 279 -6.11 -0.53 8.77
C SER A 279 -7.39 -0.77 7.97
N ARG A 280 -8.43 0.04 8.20
CA ARG A 280 -9.65 0.03 7.38
C ARG A 280 -9.35 0.44 5.94
N LEU A 281 -8.55 1.48 5.73
CA LEU A 281 -8.19 1.95 4.41
C LEU A 281 -7.41 0.89 3.61
N CYS A 282 -6.36 0.29 4.19
CA CYS A 282 -5.63 -0.82 3.56
C CYS A 282 -6.55 -2.01 3.20
N THR A 283 -7.52 -2.33 4.06
CA THR A 283 -8.53 -3.38 3.81
C THR A 283 -9.47 -3.02 2.65
N MET A 284 -9.69 -1.73 2.38
CA MET A 284 -10.53 -1.25 1.27
C MET A 284 -9.76 -1.15 -0.05
N GLU A 285 -8.43 -1.12 -0.01
CA GLU A 285 -7.55 -1.03 -1.19
C GLU A 285 -7.01 -2.36 -1.68
N ASP A 286 -6.72 -3.30 -0.78
CA ASP A 286 -6.15 -4.59 -1.17
C ASP A 286 -7.21 -5.46 -1.90
N PRO A 287 -7.02 -5.82 -3.18
CA PRO A 287 -7.91 -6.75 -3.87
C PRO A 287 -7.95 -8.14 -3.23
N ASN A 288 -6.97 -8.48 -2.37
CA ASN A 288 -6.87 -9.72 -1.60
C ASN A 288 -7.04 -9.48 -0.09
N ALA A 289 -7.81 -8.47 0.32
CA ALA A 289 -8.05 -8.10 1.73
C ALA A 289 -8.44 -9.25 2.69
N THR A 290 -8.87 -10.42 2.19
CA THR A 290 -9.08 -11.64 2.98
C THR A 290 -7.80 -12.23 3.57
N ASP A 291 -6.65 -12.00 2.94
CA ASP A 291 -5.34 -12.50 3.34
C ASP A 291 -4.50 -11.43 4.06
N LEU A 292 -4.91 -10.16 3.96
CA LEU A 292 -4.31 -9.03 4.69
C LEU A 292 -4.42 -9.25 6.20
N ARG A 293 -3.30 -9.12 6.91
CA ARG A 293 -3.22 -9.21 8.37
C ARG A 293 -2.52 -7.98 8.95
N PHE A 294 -2.59 -7.86 10.27
CA PHE A 294 -2.07 -6.73 11.03
C PHE A 294 -1.23 -7.20 12.23
N ASN A 295 -0.41 -6.30 12.77
CA ASN A 295 0.22 -6.47 14.08
C ASN A 295 0.50 -5.10 14.73
N LEU A 296 0.72 -5.10 16.04
CA LEU A 296 1.23 -3.95 16.78
C LEU A 296 2.57 -4.36 17.40
N ILE A 297 3.65 -3.66 17.03
CA ILE A 297 5.02 -3.96 17.50
C ILE A 297 5.62 -2.74 18.20
N TYR A 298 6.54 -2.93 19.15
CA TYR A 298 7.27 -1.83 19.78
C TYR A 298 8.64 -1.71 19.12
N PHE A 299 8.75 -0.92 18.05
CA PHE A 299 9.97 -0.82 17.26
C PHE A 299 11.04 0.03 17.97
N ASP A 300 10.65 1.22 18.42
CA ASP A 300 11.51 2.13 19.20
C ASP A 300 11.18 2.14 20.71
N ASP A 301 11.95 2.91 21.47
CA ASP A 301 11.90 2.90 22.95
C ASP A 301 10.70 3.67 23.54
N ASP A 302 9.81 4.23 22.73
CA ASP A 302 8.59 4.89 23.19
C ASP A 302 7.46 3.89 23.56
N GLU A 303 6.29 4.40 23.94
CA GLU A 303 5.16 3.60 24.47
C GLU A 303 3.98 3.49 23.46
N ILE A 304 4.19 3.94 22.23
CA ILE A 304 3.28 3.85 21.08
C ILE A 304 3.79 2.69 20.21
N PRO A 305 2.99 1.65 19.96
CA PRO A 305 3.40 0.61 19.02
C PRO A 305 3.33 1.13 17.58
N GLU A 306 4.17 0.60 16.69
CA GLU A 306 4.01 0.68 15.24
C GLU A 306 2.92 -0.27 14.75
N LEU A 307 2.13 0.19 13.77
CA LEU A 307 1.20 -0.66 13.02
C LEU A 307 1.94 -1.35 11.88
N VAL A 308 1.92 -2.68 11.89
CA VAL A 308 2.34 -3.52 10.76
C VAL A 308 1.09 -3.97 9.99
N THR A 309 1.14 -3.97 8.67
CA THR A 309 0.13 -4.64 7.83
C THR A 309 0.75 -5.29 6.60
N GLY A 310 0.07 -6.26 6.00
CA GLY A 310 0.52 -6.96 4.80
C GLY A 310 0.18 -8.44 4.79
N VAL A 311 0.70 -9.13 3.79
CA VAL A 311 0.48 -10.56 3.55
C VAL A 311 1.79 -11.32 3.80
N ASN A 312 1.80 -12.17 4.82
CA ASN A 312 2.97 -12.97 5.20
C ASN A 312 3.48 -13.80 4.01
N GLY A 313 4.79 -13.68 3.72
CA GLY A 313 5.44 -14.32 2.58
C GLY A 313 5.33 -13.54 1.26
N TYR A 314 4.77 -12.32 1.26
CA TYR A 314 4.61 -11.53 0.04
C TYR A 314 5.06 -10.07 0.19
N TYR A 315 4.44 -9.28 1.07
CA TYR A 315 4.84 -7.89 1.36
C TYR A 315 4.45 -7.45 2.78
N MET A 316 5.04 -6.34 3.23
CA MET A 316 4.57 -5.62 4.42
C MET A 316 4.69 -4.10 4.28
N SER A 317 3.86 -3.40 5.04
CA SER A 317 3.91 -1.96 5.28
C SER A 317 3.99 -1.71 6.80
N LEU A 318 4.66 -0.63 7.18
CA LEU A 318 4.94 -0.27 8.58
C LEU A 318 4.60 1.21 8.78
N TYR A 319 3.89 1.52 9.86
CA TYR A 319 3.49 2.87 10.21
C TYR A 319 3.85 3.17 11.67
N THR A 320 4.40 4.35 11.93
CA THR A 320 4.57 4.90 13.29
C THR A 320 3.65 6.10 13.48
N PHE A 321 3.47 6.56 14.72
CA PHE A 321 2.61 7.70 15.05
C PHE A 321 3.28 8.63 16.07
N GLN A 322 3.54 9.87 15.68
CA GLN A 322 4.15 10.89 16.54
C GLN A 322 3.51 12.26 16.31
N ASP A 323 3.42 13.08 17.37
CA ASP A 323 2.90 14.46 17.33
C ASP A 323 1.55 14.65 16.61
N LYS A 324 0.68 13.63 16.70
CA LYS A 324 -0.65 13.49 16.05
C LYS A 324 -0.66 13.13 14.58
N THR A 325 0.50 12.82 14.00
CA THR A 325 0.64 12.42 12.60
C THR A 325 1.07 10.96 12.53
N ALA A 326 0.45 10.20 11.60
CA ALA A 326 0.93 8.87 11.24
C ALA A 326 1.92 9.00 10.09
N TYR A 327 2.98 8.19 10.11
CA TYR A 327 4.05 8.19 9.12
C TYR A 327 4.24 6.78 8.57
N ARG A 328 4.23 6.62 7.24
CA ARG A 328 4.48 5.35 6.56
C ARG A 328 5.99 5.14 6.40
N LEU A 329 6.55 4.24 7.22
CA LEU A 329 7.97 3.88 7.25
C LEU A 329 8.35 2.87 6.16
N MET A 330 7.44 1.93 5.87
CA MET A 330 7.57 0.94 4.80
C MET A 330 6.26 0.93 4.01
N ASP A 331 6.36 0.90 2.69
CA ASP A 331 5.19 0.90 1.78
C ASP A 331 5.26 -0.29 0.82
N HIS A 332 4.49 -1.33 1.11
CA HIS A 332 4.41 -2.56 0.30
C HIS A 332 5.79 -3.17 -0.01
N TRP A 333 6.69 -3.15 0.98
CA TRP A 333 8.03 -3.74 0.88
C TRP A 333 7.92 -5.26 0.73
N GLY A 334 8.19 -5.72 -0.48
CA GLY A 334 8.12 -7.14 -0.85
C GLY A 334 9.33 -7.95 -0.37
N TYR A 335 9.12 -9.24 -0.17
CA TYR A 335 10.18 -10.20 0.15
C TYR A 335 9.98 -11.53 -0.60
N GLY A 336 10.95 -12.43 -0.52
CA GLY A 336 11.06 -13.66 -1.32
C GLY A 336 11.86 -13.51 -2.62
N ALA A 337 11.92 -12.32 -3.20
CA ALA A 337 12.84 -11.99 -4.30
C ALA A 337 14.26 -11.70 -3.79
N MET A 338 15.29 -11.95 -4.61
CA MET A 338 16.71 -11.73 -4.26
C MET A 338 17.10 -12.34 -2.89
N GLY A 339 16.57 -13.52 -2.57
CA GLY A 339 16.84 -14.20 -1.30
C GLY A 339 16.31 -13.50 -0.04
N ASN A 340 15.53 -12.43 -0.16
CA ASN A 340 14.99 -11.72 0.99
C ASN A 340 14.02 -12.61 1.79
N ALA A 341 14.38 -12.96 3.01
CA ALA A 341 13.57 -13.83 3.87
C ALA A 341 12.41 -13.07 4.57
N GLY A 342 12.42 -11.74 4.53
CA GLY A 342 11.56 -10.86 5.32
C GLY A 342 12.39 -9.85 6.11
N TYR A 343 11.71 -9.12 6.98
CA TYR A 343 12.29 -8.04 7.77
C TYR A 343 12.24 -8.42 9.25
N GLU A 344 13.33 -8.19 9.96
CA GLU A 344 13.44 -8.41 11.40
C GLU A 344 13.58 -7.07 12.13
N TYR A 345 13.13 -6.97 13.38
CA TYR A 345 13.39 -5.80 14.22
C TYR A 345 13.85 -6.23 15.61
N SER A 346 14.58 -5.34 16.29
CA SER A 346 14.94 -5.53 17.70
C SER A 346 14.00 -4.68 18.59
N PRO A 347 13.15 -5.30 19.44
CA PRO A 347 12.12 -4.58 20.18
C PRO A 347 12.66 -3.49 21.11
N LYS A 348 12.05 -2.30 21.04
CA LYS A 348 12.48 -1.09 21.75
C LYS A 348 13.94 -0.69 21.50
N LYS A 349 14.41 -0.78 20.25
CA LYS A 349 15.80 -0.42 19.89
C LYS A 349 15.93 0.52 18.70
N ASN A 350 14.84 0.84 17.99
CA ASN A 350 14.88 1.60 16.75
C ASN A 350 15.84 0.96 15.73
N SER A 351 15.70 -0.36 15.51
CA SER A 351 16.60 -1.11 14.64
C SER A 351 15.86 -2.21 13.89
N LEU A 352 15.89 -2.10 12.56
CA LEU A 352 15.40 -3.07 11.59
C LEU A 352 16.61 -3.70 10.89
N ARG A 353 16.51 -5.00 10.60
CA ARG A 353 17.50 -5.75 9.81
C ARG A 353 16.79 -6.51 8.70
N ASN A 354 17.41 -6.59 7.53
CA ASN A 354 17.02 -7.58 6.53
C ASN A 354 18.26 -8.16 5.84
N TYR A 355 18.07 -9.33 5.24
CA TYR A 355 19.07 -9.98 4.41
C TYR A 355 18.59 -9.98 2.97
N ASN A 356 19.47 -9.66 2.02
CA ASN A 356 19.30 -9.98 0.60
C ASN A 356 20.47 -10.89 0.18
N ALA A 357 20.31 -11.65 -0.91
CA ALA A 357 21.35 -12.55 -1.40
C ALA A 357 21.36 -12.66 -2.93
N ASP A 358 22.55 -12.51 -3.50
CA ASP A 358 22.84 -12.78 -4.90
C ASP A 358 23.56 -14.12 -5.07
N TYR A 359 23.60 -14.61 -6.31
CA TYR A 359 24.32 -15.84 -6.69
C TYR A 359 24.03 -17.05 -5.78
N ALA A 360 22.75 -17.23 -5.43
CA ALA A 360 22.26 -18.27 -4.52
C ALA A 360 22.89 -18.27 -3.11
N GLY A 361 23.29 -17.09 -2.61
CA GLY A 361 23.89 -16.92 -1.28
C GLY A 361 25.42 -16.81 -1.27
N ALA A 362 26.07 -16.81 -2.44
CA ALA A 362 27.51 -16.54 -2.51
C ALA A 362 27.85 -15.08 -2.13
N ILE A 363 26.92 -14.13 -2.34
CA ILE A 363 26.99 -12.78 -1.78
C ILE A 363 25.72 -12.55 -0.94
N VAL A 364 25.88 -12.09 0.30
CA VAL A 364 24.77 -11.76 1.22
C VAL A 364 24.92 -10.33 1.70
N TYR A 365 23.85 -9.55 1.58
CA TYR A 365 23.76 -8.16 2.03
C TYR A 365 22.95 -8.10 3.33
N THR A 366 23.61 -7.83 4.46
CA THR A 366 22.92 -7.55 5.72
C THR A 366 22.71 -6.04 5.84
N THR A 367 21.46 -5.58 5.75
CA THR A 367 21.13 -4.16 5.80
C THR A 367 20.50 -3.82 7.14
N TYR A 368 21.06 -2.84 7.84
CA TYR A 368 20.56 -2.29 9.10
C TYR A 368 19.92 -0.94 8.84
N MET A 369 18.73 -0.73 9.39
CA MET A 369 17.91 0.47 9.20
C MET A 369 17.35 0.97 10.54
N ALA A 370 17.08 2.27 10.63
CA ALA A 370 16.48 2.90 11.80
C ALA A 370 15.56 4.07 11.38
N ILE A 371 14.56 4.38 12.20
CA ILE A 371 13.74 5.58 12.03
C ILE A 371 14.60 6.80 12.37
N ASP A 372 14.63 7.76 11.47
CA ASP A 372 15.38 9.00 11.60
C ASP A 372 14.54 10.12 12.27
N SER A 373 15.14 11.31 12.45
CA SER A 373 14.46 12.49 13.02
C SER A 373 13.36 13.12 12.14
N GLN A 374 13.16 12.61 10.92
CA GLN A 374 12.16 13.06 9.95
C GLN A 374 11.10 11.99 9.66
N HIS A 375 11.08 10.91 10.46
CA HIS A 375 10.16 9.77 10.35
C HIS A 375 10.33 8.97 9.04
N PHE A 376 11.56 8.87 8.53
CA PHE A 376 11.93 7.94 7.46
C PHE A 376 12.73 6.75 8.02
N LEU A 377 12.55 5.58 7.41
CA LEU A 377 13.36 4.40 7.68
C LEU A 377 14.65 4.48 6.84
N GLU A 378 15.74 4.94 7.46
CA GLU A 378 17.02 5.20 6.79
C GLU A 378 17.98 4.01 6.91
N THR A 379 18.83 3.81 5.89
CA THR A 379 19.88 2.78 5.92
C THR A 379 21.08 3.28 6.73
N ILE A 380 21.36 2.61 7.85
CA ILE A 380 22.45 2.93 8.78
C ILE A 380 23.74 2.22 8.39
N ALA A 381 23.64 0.99 7.89
CA ALA A 381 24.74 0.23 7.32
C ALA A 381 24.22 -0.85 6.36
N GLN A 382 25.03 -1.19 5.37
CA GLN A 382 24.87 -2.41 4.58
C GLN A 382 26.22 -3.14 4.59
N ILE A 383 26.22 -4.35 5.12
CA ILE A 383 27.41 -5.20 5.19
C ILE A 383 27.31 -6.26 4.09
N GLU A 384 28.30 -6.29 3.21
CA GLU A 384 28.41 -7.22 2.09
C GLU A 384 29.27 -8.42 2.52
N THR A 385 28.70 -9.62 2.56
CA THR A 385 29.41 -10.85 2.94
C THR A 385 29.63 -11.75 1.73
N PHE A 386 30.89 -11.97 1.40
CA PHE A 386 31.36 -12.80 0.30
C PHE A 386 31.65 -14.20 0.83
N ASN A 387 30.78 -15.15 0.51
CA ASN A 387 30.89 -16.55 0.93
C ASN A 387 31.78 -17.37 -0.03
N PHE A 388 32.75 -16.75 -0.70
CA PHE A 388 33.69 -17.36 -1.65
C PHE A 388 34.97 -16.51 -1.74
N ASP A 389 36.11 -17.14 -2.05
CA ASP A 389 37.40 -16.47 -2.22
C ASP A 389 37.44 -15.78 -3.59
N ASP A 390 37.28 -14.44 -3.63
CA ASP A 390 37.40 -13.61 -4.85
C ASP A 390 38.89 -13.46 -5.22
N VAL A 391 39.45 -14.53 -5.76
CA VAL A 391 40.87 -14.67 -6.11
C VAL A 391 41.29 -13.64 -7.15
N ASN A 392 40.36 -13.22 -8.01
CA ASN A 392 40.66 -12.31 -9.12
C ASN A 392 40.20 -10.86 -8.92
N GLY A 393 39.47 -10.57 -7.85
CA GLY A 393 39.06 -9.23 -7.43
C GLY A 393 37.96 -8.63 -8.31
N ASN A 394 37.06 -9.47 -8.83
CA ASN A 394 35.99 -9.04 -9.74
C ASN A 394 34.62 -8.85 -9.04
N GLY A 395 34.48 -9.32 -7.81
CA GLY A 395 33.26 -9.23 -7.00
C GLY A 395 32.12 -10.18 -7.39
N VAL A 396 32.38 -11.24 -8.18
CA VAL A 396 31.38 -12.15 -8.78
C VAL A 396 31.94 -13.58 -8.82
N PRO A 397 31.27 -14.58 -8.22
CA PRO A 397 31.77 -15.94 -8.17
C PRO A 397 31.84 -16.57 -9.58
N ASP A 398 33.00 -17.14 -9.93
CA ASP A 398 33.26 -17.80 -11.22
C ASP A 398 33.72 -19.27 -11.12
N GLU A 399 34.10 -19.88 -12.26
CA GLU A 399 34.38 -21.32 -12.35
C GLU A 399 35.64 -21.70 -11.55
N GLU A 400 36.62 -20.79 -11.48
CA GLU A 400 37.84 -20.93 -10.70
C GLU A 400 37.62 -20.84 -9.17
N GLU A 401 36.53 -20.21 -8.73
CA GLU A 401 36.24 -19.88 -7.32
C GLU A 401 35.15 -20.77 -6.71
N ASN A 402 34.40 -21.52 -7.53
CA ASN A 402 33.26 -22.34 -7.14
C ASN A 402 33.56 -23.38 -6.03
N ASP A 403 34.78 -23.92 -5.97
CA ASP A 403 35.21 -24.85 -4.90
C ASP A 403 35.31 -24.18 -3.50
N SER A 404 35.36 -22.84 -3.44
CA SER A 404 35.42 -22.08 -2.19
C SER A 404 34.04 -21.69 -1.62
N VAL A 405 32.99 -21.77 -2.45
CA VAL A 405 31.64 -21.28 -2.11
C VAL A 405 31.09 -21.99 -0.86
N GLY A 406 30.73 -21.21 0.15
CA GLY A 406 30.20 -21.69 1.43
C GLY A 406 31.23 -22.28 2.41
N ASN A 407 32.51 -22.32 2.04
CA ASN A 407 33.59 -22.83 2.91
C ASN A 407 34.28 -21.74 3.74
N TYR A 408 34.07 -20.48 3.38
CA TYR A 408 34.73 -19.29 3.93
C TYR A 408 33.79 -18.08 3.78
N SER A 409 34.03 -17.02 4.55
CA SER A 409 33.33 -15.74 4.43
C SER A 409 34.25 -14.58 4.82
N ILE A 410 34.29 -13.51 4.02
CA ILE A 410 34.75 -12.18 4.46
C ILE A 410 33.62 -11.16 4.28
N SER A 411 33.57 -10.20 5.19
CA SER A 411 32.55 -9.15 5.25
C SER A 411 33.15 -7.77 5.05
N TYR A 412 32.46 -6.93 4.27
CA TYR A 412 32.87 -5.58 3.92
C TYR A 412 31.81 -4.55 4.28
N LEU A 413 32.25 -3.35 4.69
CA LEU A 413 31.40 -2.16 4.87
C LEU A 413 32.03 -1.01 4.08
N GLU A 414 31.23 -0.36 3.22
CA GLU A 414 31.71 0.70 2.30
C GLU A 414 32.93 0.29 1.43
N GLY A 415 33.15 -1.01 1.24
CA GLY A 415 34.26 -1.58 0.46
C GLY A 415 35.54 -1.90 1.24
N GLU A 416 35.57 -1.69 2.56
CA GLU A 416 36.69 -2.07 3.43
C GLU A 416 36.32 -3.32 4.26
N GLU A 417 37.27 -4.25 4.47
CA GLU A 417 37.07 -5.46 5.29
C GLU A 417 36.80 -5.06 6.74
N ILE A 418 35.77 -5.65 7.36
CA ILE A 418 35.39 -5.37 8.75
C ILE A 418 35.66 -6.55 9.68
N THR A 419 35.96 -6.22 10.94
CA THR A 419 36.09 -7.19 12.02
C THR A 419 34.73 -7.52 12.68
N ASP A 420 34.67 -8.64 13.39
CA ASP A 420 33.52 -9.00 14.23
C ASP A 420 33.15 -7.87 15.22
N GLU A 421 34.12 -7.14 15.79
CA GLU A 421 33.83 -6.03 16.71
C GLU A 421 33.16 -4.84 16.01
N GLU A 422 33.49 -4.59 14.73
CA GLU A 422 32.86 -3.55 13.90
C GLU A 422 31.47 -3.98 13.42
N TRP A 423 31.28 -5.25 13.04
CA TRP A 423 29.96 -5.80 12.76
C TRP A 423 29.03 -5.67 13.97
N ASN A 424 29.48 -6.14 15.14
CA ASN A 424 28.69 -6.16 16.37
C ASN A 424 28.30 -4.76 16.88
N ALA A 425 28.87 -3.68 16.33
CA ALA A 425 28.43 -2.31 16.63
C ALA A 425 27.04 -1.97 16.05
N TYR A 426 26.56 -2.74 15.05
CA TYR A 426 25.23 -2.59 14.43
C TYR A 426 24.19 -3.57 14.99
N GLU A 427 24.60 -4.57 15.78
CA GLU A 427 23.69 -5.50 16.43
C GLU A 427 22.97 -4.85 17.63
N ALA A 428 21.63 -4.79 17.58
CA ALA A 428 20.80 -4.15 18.60
C ALA A 428 20.39 -5.09 19.75
N GLY A 429 20.70 -6.38 19.65
CA GLY A 429 20.34 -7.42 20.62
C GLY A 429 19.62 -8.59 19.96
N GLU A 430 18.54 -9.07 20.56
CA GLU A 430 17.67 -10.05 19.93
C GLU A 430 16.84 -9.38 18.83
N TYR A 431 16.83 -10.00 17.66
CA TYR A 431 15.99 -9.62 16.53
C TYR A 431 14.89 -10.67 16.34
N VAL A 432 13.69 -10.23 16.01
CA VAL A 432 12.53 -11.08 15.71
C VAL A 432 11.91 -10.66 14.39
N PHE A 433 11.35 -11.61 13.63
CA PHE A 433 10.66 -11.31 12.38
C PHE A 433 9.46 -10.39 12.62
N ILE A 434 9.28 -9.44 11.70
CA ILE A 434 8.04 -8.67 11.57
C ILE A 434 7.01 -9.59 10.91
N GLU A 435 6.03 -10.04 11.68
CA GLU A 435 4.94 -10.91 11.22
C GLU A 435 3.59 -10.21 11.37
N THR A 436 2.66 -10.43 10.44
CA THR A 436 1.27 -9.99 10.56
C THR A 436 0.38 -11.15 11.02
N VAL A 437 -0.28 -11.02 12.18
CA VAL A 437 -0.93 -12.16 12.86
C VAL A 437 -2.41 -11.93 13.17
N MET A 438 -2.84 -10.68 13.33
CA MET A 438 -4.22 -10.32 13.63
C MET A 438 -5.04 -10.11 12.35
N SER A 439 -6.30 -10.52 12.36
CA SER A 439 -7.33 -9.99 11.46
C SER A 439 -7.66 -8.53 11.78
N LEU A 440 -8.41 -7.85 10.90
CA LEU A 440 -8.90 -6.50 11.18
C LEU A 440 -9.78 -6.46 12.44
N GLU A 441 -10.61 -7.47 12.68
CA GLU A 441 -11.48 -7.54 13.87
C GLU A 441 -10.67 -7.66 15.17
N GLU A 442 -9.61 -8.46 15.17
CA GLU A 442 -8.69 -8.60 16.31
C GLU A 442 -7.89 -7.32 16.56
N LEU A 443 -7.34 -6.67 15.52
CA LEU A 443 -6.70 -5.37 15.65
C LEU A 443 -7.67 -4.31 16.19
N MET A 444 -8.90 -4.28 15.68
CA MET A 444 -9.93 -3.34 16.15
C MET A 444 -10.31 -3.57 17.62
N ALA A 445 -10.15 -4.78 18.15
CA ALA A 445 -10.37 -5.08 19.56
C ALA A 445 -9.16 -4.69 20.45
N GLU A 446 -7.93 -4.82 19.95
CA GLU A 446 -6.71 -4.44 20.68
C GLU A 446 -6.53 -2.90 20.77
N LEU A 447 -7.14 -2.15 19.84
CA LEU A 447 -7.12 -0.68 19.81
C LEU A 447 -8.25 0.00 20.63
N GLN A 448 -9.03 -0.74 21.44
CA GLN A 448 -10.16 -0.24 22.26
C GLN A 448 -9.85 -0.19 23.76
#